data_AF-A0A0R2XTE6-F1
#
_entry.id   AF-A0A0R2XTE6-F1
#
_cell.length_a   1.000
_cell.length_b   1.000
_cell.length_c   1.000
_cell.angle_alpha   90.00
_cell.angle_beta   90.00
_cell.angle_gamma   90.00
#
_symmetry.space_group_name_H-M   'P 1'
#
loop_
_entity.id
_entity.type
_entity.pdbx_description
1 polymer ?
#
loop_
_entity_poly.entity_id
_entity_poly.type
_entity_poly.pdbx_seq_one_letter_code
_entity_poly.pdbx_strand_id
1 'polypeptide(L)'
;MRLYLSVLIGLCSMMLTVAMRANVKASGAWEVLEGCRLVSAPINDGDSFKVQHQDLTFIARLYFVDCPETHGTYMARVRDQARYFSIPEAVVMAAGKQSAAFTEKFLRGEFTVITQWADARGGKEQRFFALVRKNDQMLSSELIRNGFARIYGMPTKGSWPDGISPRSYLSQLKQYERAAQSSMTGIWGDATGSLQLAGLNQLSANVEGTGTNKTPTASTLEAVTTSSRTGKLILNTASAAELETLPGIGPALASYIIAARPIAVVDDLAKIPGITMNTIDVFRAQVITDEPPPPLKTAAFYLADTETYLNTNVSVIVSAVVRSDQTAPASFRAVILQTANQGVSGGSIPAFIPDEFYDTFIQYYQQSGRSFTGLLFEHDSGTVLVYSRK
;
A
#
# COMPACT_ATOMS: atom_id res chain seq x y z
N MET A 1 15.16 84.21 56.19
CA MET A 1 14.82 83.93 57.61
C MET A 1 14.04 82.63 57.66
N ARG A 2 14.57 81.58 58.34
CA ARG A 2 13.93 80.29 58.72
C ARG A 2 13.31 79.43 57.58
N LEU A 3 13.73 78.18 57.30
CA LEU A 3 13.81 76.90 58.06
C LEU A 3 12.55 76.01 57.99
N TYR A 4 12.75 74.76 57.51
CA TYR A 4 11.99 73.50 57.72
C TYR A 4 10.56 73.35 57.10
N LEU A 5 10.28 72.38 56.19
CA LEU A 5 10.03 70.90 56.32
C LEU A 5 8.48 70.64 56.23
N SER A 6 7.89 69.54 55.72
CA SER A 6 8.35 68.16 55.48
C SER A 6 7.59 67.40 54.36
N VAL A 7 8.26 66.43 53.71
CA VAL A 7 7.81 65.08 53.25
C VAL A 7 6.38 64.87 52.67
N LEU A 8 6.30 64.44 51.40
CA LEU A 8 5.68 63.14 51.05
C LEU A 8 6.28 62.56 49.75
N ILE A 9 6.53 61.24 49.74
CA ILE A 9 7.10 60.48 48.62
C ILE A 9 5.95 59.90 47.77
N GLY A 10 6.06 59.97 46.44
CA GLY A 10 5.08 59.38 45.52
C GLY A 10 5.62 59.26 44.10
N LEU A 11 6.47 58.25 43.85
CA LEU A 11 6.85 57.89 42.48
C LEU A 11 5.62 57.45 41.69
N CYS A 12 5.40 58.05 40.52
CA CYS A 12 4.65 57.42 39.44
C CYS A 12 5.46 57.51 38.15
N SER A 13 6.55 56.73 38.09
CA SER A 13 7.29 56.53 36.84
C SER A 13 6.43 55.66 35.94
N MET A 14 5.85 56.28 34.91
CA MET A 14 4.99 55.62 33.93
C MET A 14 5.84 54.74 33.01
N MET A 15 6.20 53.54 33.48
CA MET A 15 6.85 52.54 32.64
C MET A 15 5.92 52.15 31.50
N LEU A 16 6.36 52.43 30.28
CA LEU A 16 5.79 51.85 29.06
C LEU A 16 6.11 50.35 29.06
N THR A 17 5.25 49.56 29.69
CA THR A 17 5.29 48.10 29.56
C THR A 17 4.79 47.73 28.17
N VAL A 18 5.73 47.63 27.23
CA VAL A 18 5.51 46.89 25.97
C VAL A 18 5.24 45.44 26.37
N ALA A 19 3.95 45.12 26.52
CA ALA A 19 3.52 43.77 26.80
C ALA A 19 3.81 42.91 25.58
N MET A 20 4.94 42.18 25.62
CA MET A 20 5.17 41.03 24.75
C MET A 20 4.05 40.01 25.04
N ARG A 21 2.95 40.12 24.29
CA ARG A 21 1.97 39.05 24.17
C ARG A 21 2.66 37.90 23.44
N ALA A 22 3.23 36.98 24.22
CA ALA A 22 3.49 35.63 23.77
C ALA A 22 2.13 35.04 23.35
N ASN A 23 1.82 35.16 22.06
CA ASN A 23 0.53 34.79 21.52
C ASN A 23 0.50 33.26 21.45
N VAL A 24 0.01 32.62 22.52
CA VAL A 24 -0.17 31.17 22.59
C VAL A 24 -1.22 30.79 21.56
N LYS A 25 -0.77 30.40 20.37
CA LYS A 25 -1.63 30.04 19.25
C LYS A 25 -2.53 28.87 19.64
N ALA A 26 -3.81 28.96 19.30
CA ALA A 26 -4.80 27.95 19.62
C ALA A 26 -4.53 26.66 18.83
N SER A 27 -3.97 25.66 19.50
CA SER A 27 -3.73 24.32 18.94
C SER A 27 -5.03 23.73 18.39
N GLY A 28 -4.99 23.24 17.15
CA GLY A 28 -6.08 22.47 16.52
C GLY A 28 -6.89 23.17 15.43
N ALA A 29 -6.85 24.50 15.31
CA ALA A 29 -7.40 25.20 14.16
C ALA A 29 -6.40 25.21 12.99
N TRP A 30 -6.87 25.16 11.74
CA TRP A 30 -5.99 25.30 10.57
C TRP A 30 -5.59 26.76 10.37
N GLU A 31 -4.30 27.02 10.26
CA GLU A 31 -3.73 28.28 9.77
C GLU A 31 -3.06 28.07 8.41
N VAL A 32 -3.26 29.03 7.50
CA VAL A 32 -2.55 29.14 6.22
C VAL A 32 -1.61 30.34 6.33
N LEU A 33 -0.31 30.09 6.18
CA LEU A 33 0.76 31.05 6.32
C LEU A 33 1.39 31.26 4.94
N GLU A 34 1.14 32.39 4.31
CA GLU A 34 1.67 32.74 2.99
C GLU A 34 2.95 33.58 3.11
N GLY A 35 3.78 33.59 2.07
CA GLY A 35 5.07 34.31 2.11
C GLY A 35 6.09 33.69 3.08
N CYS A 36 5.93 32.41 3.46
CA CYS A 36 6.93 31.71 4.25
C CYS A 36 8.25 31.57 3.50
N ARG A 37 9.37 31.65 4.22
CA ARG A 37 10.73 31.51 3.67
C ARG A 37 11.55 30.51 4.47
N LEU A 38 12.43 29.79 3.78
CA LEU A 38 13.34 28.83 4.41
C LEU A 38 14.47 29.59 5.13
N VAL A 39 14.68 29.27 6.41
CA VAL A 39 15.81 29.76 7.20
C VAL A 39 16.93 28.73 7.11
N SER A 40 18.13 29.15 6.70
CA SER A 40 19.29 28.25 6.71
C SER A 40 19.64 27.85 8.14
N ALA A 41 19.56 26.55 8.43
CA ALA A 41 19.82 26.00 9.76
C ALA A 41 20.33 24.55 9.65
N PRO A 42 21.24 24.10 10.54
CA PRO A 42 21.75 22.72 10.54
C PRO A 42 20.68 21.62 10.77
N ILE A 43 19.47 22.02 11.19
CA ILE A 43 18.34 21.12 11.43
C ILE A 43 17.53 20.82 10.16
N ASN A 44 17.83 21.50 9.05
CA ASN A 44 17.10 21.34 7.80
C ASN A 44 17.49 20.00 7.12
N ASP A 45 16.50 19.14 6.95
CA ASP A 45 16.60 17.90 6.18
C ASP A 45 15.44 17.82 5.16
N GLY A 46 15.15 16.61 4.65
CA GLY A 46 14.11 16.41 3.65
C GLY A 46 12.68 16.59 4.16
N ASP A 47 12.40 16.36 5.44
CA ASP A 47 11.04 16.41 6.01
C ASP A 47 10.86 17.40 7.17
N SER A 48 11.96 17.95 7.70
CA SER A 48 12.00 18.82 8.86
C SER A 48 12.89 20.04 8.58
N PHE A 49 12.38 21.26 8.69
CA PHE A 49 13.14 22.47 8.33
C PHE A 49 12.64 23.73 9.04
N LYS A 50 13.53 24.70 9.20
CA LYS A 50 13.28 25.97 9.88
C LYS A 50 12.66 26.99 8.92
N VAL A 51 11.53 27.57 9.31
CA VAL A 51 10.72 28.48 8.51
C VAL A 51 10.60 29.84 9.21
N GLN A 52 10.68 30.91 8.43
CA GLN A 52 10.29 32.26 8.83
C GLN A 52 8.92 32.60 8.23
N HIS A 53 8.05 33.19 9.04
CA HIS A 53 6.82 33.84 8.61
C HIS A 53 6.61 35.12 9.43
N GLN A 54 6.71 36.29 8.79
CA GLN A 54 6.73 37.59 9.48
C GLN A 54 7.83 37.57 10.56
N ASP A 55 7.51 37.88 11.82
CA ASP A 55 8.45 37.84 12.96
C ASP A 55 8.61 36.44 13.59
N LEU A 56 7.82 35.44 13.16
CA LEU A 56 7.83 34.10 13.74
C LEU A 56 8.81 33.16 13.03
N THR A 57 9.75 32.61 13.79
CA THR A 57 10.59 31.47 13.37
C THR A 57 10.14 30.18 14.04
N PHE A 58 9.98 29.09 13.30
CA PHE A 58 9.59 27.77 13.83
C PHE A 58 10.16 26.63 12.99
N ILE A 59 10.12 25.39 13.50
CA ILE A 59 10.48 24.20 12.73
C ILE A 59 9.21 23.52 12.25
N ALA A 60 9.04 23.40 10.94
CA ALA A 60 8.01 22.60 10.30
C ALA A 60 8.52 21.15 10.15
N ARG A 61 7.67 20.16 10.45
CA ARG A 61 7.85 18.76 10.06
C ARG A 61 6.69 18.35 9.16
N LEU A 62 6.95 17.65 8.05
CA LEU A 62 5.89 17.28 7.11
C LEU A 62 4.88 16.27 7.71
N TYR A 63 3.60 16.47 7.40
CA TYR A 63 2.60 15.40 7.49
C TYR A 63 2.78 14.39 6.35
N PHE A 64 2.31 13.16 6.56
CA PHE A 64 2.24 12.02 5.63
C PHE A 64 3.56 11.41 5.11
N VAL A 65 4.71 12.08 5.25
CA VAL A 65 5.99 11.59 4.71
C VAL A 65 7.14 11.64 5.72
N ASP A 66 8.08 10.70 5.57
CA ASP A 66 9.35 10.64 6.32
C ASP A 66 10.49 10.53 5.30
N CYS A 67 11.48 11.42 5.40
CA CYS A 67 12.65 11.38 4.54
C CYS A 67 13.75 10.50 5.18
N PRO A 68 14.63 9.87 4.37
CA PRO A 68 15.72 9.06 4.90
C PRO A 68 16.65 9.87 5.83
N GLU A 69 17.15 9.25 6.90
CA GLU A 69 18.03 9.91 7.88
C GLU A 69 19.31 10.43 7.21
N THR A 70 19.67 11.69 7.45
CA THR A 70 20.91 12.30 6.93
C THR A 70 22.17 11.89 7.70
N HIS A 71 22.01 11.30 8.90
CA HIS A 71 23.09 10.99 9.84
C HIS A 71 22.83 9.66 10.58
N GLY A 72 23.89 8.90 10.88
CA GLY A 72 23.82 7.60 11.55
C GLY A 72 23.46 7.61 13.06
N THR A 73 23.05 8.76 13.62
CA THR A 73 22.75 8.91 15.06
C THR A 73 21.62 7.98 15.52
N TYR A 74 20.67 7.67 14.64
CA TYR A 74 19.51 6.82 14.93
C TYR A 74 19.50 5.55 14.07
N MET A 75 20.50 4.67 14.23
CA MET A 75 20.65 3.43 13.45
C MET A 75 19.39 2.54 13.39
N ALA A 76 18.51 2.60 14.39
CA ALA A 76 17.22 1.90 14.35
C ALA A 76 16.28 2.45 13.24
N ARG A 77 16.25 3.78 13.03
CA ARG A 77 15.50 4.43 11.94
C ARG A 77 16.16 4.19 10.59
N VAL A 78 17.49 4.24 10.53
CA VAL A 78 18.26 3.88 9.32
C VAL A 78 17.89 2.47 8.84
N ARG A 79 17.84 1.49 9.74
CA ARG A 79 17.42 0.11 9.42
C ARG A 79 15.97 -0.02 8.98
N ASP A 80 15.07 0.71 9.64
CA ASP A 80 13.66 0.75 9.30
C ASP A 80 13.41 1.34 7.89
N GLN A 81 14.12 2.41 7.56
CA GLN A 81 14.12 3.02 6.23
C GLN A 81 14.78 2.10 5.19
N ALA A 82 15.92 1.49 5.50
CA ALA A 82 16.59 0.52 4.63
C ALA A 82 15.66 -0.64 4.24
N ARG A 83 14.90 -1.18 5.20
CA ARG A 83 13.86 -2.21 4.92
C ARG A 83 12.71 -1.67 4.08
N TYR A 84 12.21 -0.46 4.38
CA TYR A 84 11.10 0.13 3.63
C TYR A 84 11.41 0.28 2.14
N PHE A 85 12.61 0.76 1.82
CA PHE A 85 13.06 0.99 0.45
C PHE A 85 13.73 -0.23 -0.20
N SER A 86 13.90 -1.34 0.53
CA SER A 86 14.67 -2.53 0.11
C SER A 86 16.10 -2.20 -0.34
N ILE A 87 16.79 -1.32 0.39
CA ILE A 87 18.15 -0.86 0.11
C ILE A 87 19.16 -1.27 1.21
N PRO A 88 20.48 -1.27 0.93
CA PRO A 88 21.49 -1.41 1.98
C PRO A 88 21.49 -0.22 2.97
N GLU A 89 21.73 -0.49 4.27
CA GLU A 89 21.83 0.56 5.32
C GLU A 89 22.80 1.70 4.96
N ALA A 90 23.86 1.40 4.20
CA ALA A 90 24.87 2.37 3.76
C ALA A 90 24.33 3.44 2.79
N VAL A 91 23.27 3.14 2.04
CA VAL A 91 22.69 4.05 1.04
C VAL A 91 21.78 5.10 1.68
N VAL A 92 21.10 4.76 2.77
CA VAL A 92 20.08 5.59 3.45
C VAL A 92 20.55 7.04 3.67
N MET A 93 21.79 7.22 4.14
CA MET A 93 22.35 8.55 4.42
C MET A 93 22.70 9.36 3.16
N ALA A 94 23.01 8.71 2.05
CA ALA A 94 23.21 9.39 0.76
C ALA A 94 21.86 9.88 0.22
N ALA A 95 20.84 9.02 0.23
CA ALA A 95 19.48 9.37 -0.17
C ALA A 95 18.86 10.44 0.73
N GLY A 96 19.12 10.42 2.04
CA GLY A 96 18.67 11.47 2.97
C GLY A 96 19.23 12.85 2.61
N LYS A 97 20.50 12.91 2.18
CA LYS A 97 21.12 14.15 1.69
C LYS A 97 20.54 14.63 0.36
N GLN A 98 20.23 13.72 -0.57
CA GLN A 98 19.52 14.07 -1.80
C GLN A 98 18.12 14.64 -1.50
N SER A 99 17.41 14.03 -0.54
CA SER A 99 16.08 14.45 -0.10
C SER A 99 16.10 15.84 0.55
N ALA A 100 17.11 16.12 1.39
CA ALA A 100 17.35 17.46 1.93
C ALA A 100 17.65 18.50 0.84
N ALA A 101 18.51 18.17 -0.13
CA ALA A 101 18.84 19.07 -1.24
C ALA A 101 17.64 19.34 -2.17
N PHE A 102 16.78 18.33 -2.39
CA PHE A 102 15.51 18.50 -3.10
C PHE A 102 14.58 19.48 -2.37
N THR A 103 14.39 19.27 -1.06
CA THR A 103 13.56 20.15 -0.21
C THR A 103 14.10 21.58 -0.18
N GLU A 104 15.41 21.77 0.01
CA GLU A 104 16.04 23.10 -0.06
C GLU A 104 15.77 23.78 -1.41
N LYS A 105 15.95 23.06 -2.53
CA LYS A 105 15.68 23.58 -3.88
C LYS A 105 14.20 23.94 -4.08
N PHE A 106 13.29 23.10 -3.62
CA PHE A 106 11.83 23.33 -3.71
C PHE A 106 11.44 24.59 -2.93
N LEU A 107 11.98 24.78 -1.73
CA LEU A 107 11.64 25.89 -0.81
C LEU A 107 12.35 27.23 -1.10
N ARG A 108 13.13 27.35 -2.20
CA ARG A 108 13.76 28.62 -2.59
C ARG A 108 12.71 29.69 -2.93
N GLY A 109 12.83 30.87 -2.33
CA GLY A 109 11.87 31.97 -2.53
C GLY A 109 10.77 31.94 -1.46
N GLU A 110 9.52 32.11 -1.87
CA GLU A 110 8.36 32.03 -0.99
C GLU A 110 7.56 30.74 -1.21
N PHE A 111 6.88 30.29 -0.17
CA PHE A 111 5.95 29.15 -0.17
C PHE A 111 4.85 29.36 0.88
N THR A 112 3.83 28.51 0.85
CA THR A 112 2.75 28.49 1.85
C THR A 112 2.96 27.34 2.83
N VAL A 113 2.87 27.62 4.13
CA VAL A 113 2.78 26.58 5.18
C VAL A 113 1.34 26.48 5.67
N ILE A 114 0.81 25.27 5.78
CA ILE A 114 -0.53 25.00 6.28
C ILE A 114 -0.41 24.08 7.51
N THR A 115 -0.81 24.54 8.69
CA THR A 115 -0.54 23.84 9.96
C THR A 115 -1.69 23.98 10.97
N GLN A 116 -1.77 23.05 11.93
CA GLN A 116 -2.63 23.16 13.12
C GLN A 116 -1.85 23.41 14.41
N TRP A 117 -0.54 23.73 14.30
CA TRP A 117 0.41 23.82 15.42
C TRP A 117 0.45 22.55 16.30
N ALA A 118 0.16 21.39 15.70
CA ALA A 118 0.24 20.10 16.36
C ALA A 118 1.72 19.74 16.62
N ASP A 119 2.05 19.38 17.86
CA ASP A 119 3.42 18.99 18.25
C ASP A 119 3.88 17.78 17.44
N ALA A 120 4.98 17.96 16.71
CA ALA A 120 5.64 16.92 15.92
C ALA A 120 6.76 16.20 16.68
N ARG A 121 6.94 16.53 17.97
CA ARG A 121 8.02 16.11 18.86
C ARG A 121 9.37 16.69 18.42
N GLY A 122 10.06 17.32 19.37
CA GLY A 122 11.34 17.99 19.14
C GLY A 122 12.37 17.65 20.21
N GLY A 123 13.62 18.03 19.95
CA GLY A 123 14.69 18.02 20.94
C GLY A 123 14.69 19.34 21.72
N LYS A 124 15.75 20.15 21.54
CA LYS A 124 15.87 21.47 22.17
C LYS A 124 14.93 22.52 21.56
N GLU A 125 14.54 22.36 20.30
CA GLU A 125 13.58 23.21 19.60
C GLU A 125 12.32 22.41 19.28
N GLN A 126 11.15 22.99 19.54
CA GLN A 126 9.85 22.38 19.24
C GLN A 126 9.62 22.34 17.72
N ARG A 127 8.98 21.27 17.27
CA ARG A 127 8.61 21.05 15.86
C ARG A 127 7.10 20.98 15.75
N PHE A 128 6.55 21.51 14.66
CA PHE A 128 5.11 21.49 14.40
C PHE A 128 4.81 20.77 13.09
N PHE A 129 3.78 19.92 13.08
CA PHE A 129 3.38 19.26 11.84
C PHE A 129 2.78 20.27 10.87
N ALA A 130 3.17 20.15 9.60
CA ALA A 130 2.82 21.08 8.54
C ALA A 130 2.65 20.38 7.19
N LEU A 131 1.79 20.95 6.36
CA LEU A 131 1.79 20.76 4.92
C LEU A 131 2.48 21.98 4.30
N VAL A 132 3.17 21.78 3.19
CA VAL A 132 3.86 22.87 2.48
C VAL A 132 3.48 22.84 1.01
N ARG A 133 3.00 23.97 0.51
CA ARG A 133 2.51 24.18 -0.87
C ARG A 133 3.32 25.28 -1.55
N LYS A 134 3.64 25.09 -2.83
CA LYS A 134 4.27 26.09 -3.69
C LYS A 134 3.87 25.85 -5.14
N ASN A 135 3.43 26.88 -5.85
CA ASN A 135 2.96 26.77 -7.24
C ASN A 135 1.97 25.61 -7.45
N ASP A 136 0.99 25.50 -6.55
CA ASP A 136 -0.01 24.41 -6.47
C ASP A 136 0.53 22.99 -6.25
N GLN A 137 1.84 22.81 -6.15
CA GLN A 137 2.49 21.55 -5.79
C GLN A 137 2.66 21.43 -4.27
N MET A 138 2.35 20.25 -3.73
CA MET A 138 2.60 19.92 -2.33
C MET A 138 3.98 19.27 -2.20
N LEU A 139 4.84 19.77 -1.30
CA LEU A 139 6.20 19.23 -1.12
C LEU A 139 6.18 17.72 -0.81
N SER A 140 5.24 17.25 0.02
CA SER A 140 5.11 15.82 0.33
C SER A 140 4.71 14.97 -0.89
N SER A 141 3.90 15.48 -1.82
CA SER A 141 3.64 14.80 -3.09
C SER A 141 4.87 14.71 -3.98
N GLU A 142 5.61 15.81 -4.11
CA GLU A 142 6.79 15.83 -4.99
C GLU A 142 7.95 15.01 -4.42
N LEU A 143 8.14 14.97 -3.09
CA LEU A 143 9.11 14.08 -2.44
C LEU A 143 8.80 12.60 -2.73
N ILE A 144 7.54 12.18 -2.63
CA ILE A 144 7.15 10.79 -2.94
C ILE A 144 7.30 10.50 -4.44
N ARG A 145 6.82 11.41 -5.32
CA ARG A 145 6.91 11.25 -6.78
C ARG A 145 8.34 11.11 -7.30
N ASN A 146 9.31 11.76 -6.64
CA ASN A 146 10.72 11.70 -7.01
C ASN A 146 11.52 10.66 -6.19
N GLY A 147 10.87 9.81 -5.37
CA GLY A 147 11.54 8.77 -4.59
C GLY A 147 12.50 9.31 -3.51
N PHE A 148 12.17 10.44 -2.89
CA PHE A 148 12.95 11.08 -1.82
C PHE A 148 12.29 10.98 -0.43
N ALA A 149 11.12 10.36 -0.33
CA ALA A 149 10.49 10.07 0.95
C ALA A 149 9.72 8.74 0.88
N ARG A 150 9.32 8.25 2.05
CA ARG A 150 8.36 7.16 2.22
C ARG A 150 7.05 7.68 2.77
N ILE A 151 5.96 6.99 2.50
CA ILE A 151 4.65 7.26 3.10
C ILE A 151 4.67 6.80 4.56
N TYR A 152 5.02 7.71 5.46
CA TYR A 152 5.21 7.44 6.89
C TYR A 152 5.00 8.73 7.71
N GLY A 153 4.83 8.63 9.02
CA GLY A 153 4.61 9.77 9.90
C GLY A 153 3.12 10.04 10.15
N MET A 154 2.80 11.23 10.67
CA MET A 154 1.43 11.54 11.06
C MET A 154 0.59 11.96 9.84
N PRO A 155 -0.59 11.37 9.60
CA PRO A 155 -1.58 11.92 8.67
C PRO A 155 -2.39 13.04 9.34
N THR A 156 -2.99 13.93 8.56
CA THR A 156 -3.91 14.95 9.09
C THR A 156 -5.24 14.31 9.51
N LYS A 157 -5.88 14.84 10.56
CA LYS A 157 -7.15 14.29 11.10
C LYS A 157 -8.37 14.64 10.24
N GLY A 158 -8.27 15.67 9.41
CA GLY A 158 -9.30 16.11 8.47
C GLY A 158 -8.67 16.86 7.30
N SER A 159 -9.51 17.28 6.35
CA SER A 159 -9.08 18.15 5.25
C SER A 159 -8.52 19.47 5.79
N TRP A 160 -7.50 19.99 5.13
CA TRP A 160 -6.98 21.34 5.33
C TRP A 160 -7.67 22.32 4.38
N PRO A 161 -7.53 23.66 4.57
CA PRO A 161 -8.08 24.66 3.66
C PRO A 161 -7.65 24.41 2.22
N ASP A 162 -8.63 24.44 1.31
CA ASP A 162 -8.50 24.14 -0.13
C ASP A 162 -7.88 22.76 -0.44
N GLY A 163 -7.88 21.85 0.54
CA GLY A 163 -7.29 20.52 0.48
C GLY A 163 -8.30 19.41 0.24
N ILE A 164 -7.82 18.31 -0.36
CA ILE A 164 -8.58 17.06 -0.47
C ILE A 164 -8.60 16.30 0.86
N SER A 165 -9.45 15.27 0.96
CA SER A 165 -9.52 14.45 2.18
C SER A 165 -8.18 13.76 2.48
N PRO A 166 -7.82 13.51 3.76
CA PRO A 166 -6.58 12.81 4.13
C PRO A 166 -6.48 11.42 3.48
N ARG A 167 -7.62 10.73 3.31
CA ARG A 167 -7.72 9.43 2.63
C ARG A 167 -7.44 9.55 1.12
N SER A 168 -7.99 10.58 0.47
CA SER A 168 -7.74 10.86 -0.95
C SER A 168 -6.28 11.21 -1.20
N TYR A 169 -5.69 12.04 -0.33
CA TYR A 169 -4.27 12.40 -0.43
C TYR A 169 -3.35 11.20 -0.19
N LEU A 170 -3.61 10.38 0.83
CA LEU A 170 -2.87 9.14 1.05
C LEU A 170 -2.97 8.17 -0.15
N SER A 171 -4.11 8.10 -0.82
CA SER A 171 -4.28 7.32 -2.07
C SER A 171 -3.42 7.90 -3.21
N GLN A 172 -3.39 9.22 -3.36
CA GLN A 172 -2.56 9.91 -4.36
C GLN A 172 -1.06 9.70 -4.10
N LEU A 173 -0.60 9.83 -2.85
CA LEU A 173 0.78 9.52 -2.49
C LEU A 173 1.14 8.06 -2.83
N LYS A 174 0.26 7.10 -2.53
CA LYS A 174 0.46 5.67 -2.90
C LYS A 174 0.48 5.42 -4.42
N GLN A 175 -0.11 6.28 -5.23
CA GLN A 175 0.03 6.21 -6.69
C GLN A 175 1.40 6.74 -7.12
N TYR A 176 1.86 7.86 -6.55
CA TYR A 176 3.19 8.41 -6.83
C TYR A 176 4.33 7.51 -6.33
N GLU A 177 4.17 6.84 -5.18
CA GLU A 177 5.18 5.93 -4.65
C GLU A 177 5.32 4.69 -5.53
N ARG A 178 4.20 4.08 -5.95
CA ARG A 178 4.21 2.94 -6.90
C ARG A 178 4.79 3.33 -8.26
N ALA A 179 4.50 4.54 -8.75
CA ALA A 179 5.11 5.06 -9.97
C ALA A 179 6.64 5.14 -9.79
N ALA A 180 7.12 5.81 -8.74
CA ALA A 180 8.54 5.95 -8.46
C ALA A 180 9.26 4.61 -8.23
N GLN A 181 8.60 3.62 -7.63
CA GLN A 181 9.09 2.23 -7.53
C GLN A 181 9.25 1.61 -8.92
N SER A 182 8.20 1.64 -9.75
CA SER A 182 8.20 1.04 -11.08
C SER A 182 9.21 1.68 -12.05
N SER A 183 9.46 2.99 -11.93
CA SER A 183 10.42 3.74 -12.72
C SER A 183 11.78 3.90 -12.04
N MET A 184 12.07 3.10 -11.00
CA MET A 184 13.34 3.08 -10.25
C MET A 184 13.86 4.48 -9.87
N THR A 185 12.94 5.38 -9.53
CA THR A 185 13.19 6.82 -9.40
C THR A 185 13.60 7.18 -7.98
N GLY A 186 14.63 8.03 -7.87
CA GLY A 186 15.21 8.39 -6.57
C GLY A 186 15.81 7.17 -5.88
N ILE A 187 15.54 7.03 -4.59
CA ILE A 187 16.08 5.94 -3.74
C ILE A 187 15.70 4.53 -4.22
N TRP A 188 14.61 4.40 -4.99
CA TRP A 188 14.16 3.11 -5.52
C TRP A 188 15.11 2.52 -6.56
N GLY A 189 15.98 3.34 -7.18
CA GLY A 189 17.05 2.84 -8.06
C GLY A 189 18.16 2.08 -7.32
N ASP A 190 18.38 2.39 -6.04
CA ASP A 190 19.37 1.71 -5.20
C ASP A 190 18.83 0.39 -4.58
N ALA A 191 17.54 0.10 -4.74
CA ALA A 191 16.92 -1.17 -4.29
C ALA A 191 17.48 -2.39 -5.04
N THR A 192 18.14 -2.13 -6.18
CA THR A 192 18.97 -3.06 -6.97
C THR A 192 20.06 -3.76 -6.14
N GLY A 193 20.52 -3.15 -5.04
CA GLY A 193 21.52 -3.71 -4.12
C GLY A 193 20.97 -4.73 -3.12
N SER A 194 19.65 -4.94 -3.02
CA SER A 194 19.09 -6.05 -2.25
C SER A 194 19.19 -7.36 -3.05
N LEU A 195 19.72 -8.40 -2.42
CA LEU A 195 19.85 -9.75 -3.01
C LEU A 195 18.48 -10.41 -3.35
N GLN A 196 17.36 -9.75 -3.06
CA GLN A 196 16.02 -10.13 -3.52
C GLN A 196 15.66 -9.52 -4.89
N LEU A 197 16.20 -8.36 -5.25
CA LEU A 197 15.84 -7.68 -6.52
C LEU A 197 16.78 -8.04 -7.69
N ALA A 198 17.98 -8.57 -7.44
CA ALA A 198 18.84 -9.12 -8.48
C ALA A 198 18.16 -10.26 -9.26
N GLY A 199 17.31 -11.06 -8.59
CA GLY A 199 16.43 -12.03 -9.23
C GLY A 199 15.33 -11.37 -10.07
N LEU A 200 14.57 -10.41 -9.49
CA LEU A 200 13.51 -9.70 -10.24
C LEU A 200 14.02 -8.96 -11.48
N ASN A 201 15.18 -8.31 -11.40
CA ASN A 201 15.74 -7.58 -12.54
C ASN A 201 16.24 -8.53 -13.65
N GLN A 202 16.70 -9.75 -13.33
CA GLN A 202 16.97 -10.77 -14.34
C GLN A 202 15.67 -11.29 -14.98
N LEU A 203 14.57 -11.37 -14.22
CA LEU A 203 13.26 -11.73 -14.75
C LEU A 203 12.71 -10.67 -15.70
N SER A 204 12.83 -9.38 -15.35
CA SER A 204 12.45 -8.28 -16.26
C SER A 204 13.35 -8.20 -17.50
N ALA A 205 14.68 -8.36 -17.34
CA ALA A 205 15.63 -8.29 -18.46
C ALA A 205 15.44 -9.42 -19.50
N ASN A 206 14.93 -10.58 -19.08
CA ASN A 206 14.63 -11.68 -20.01
C ASN A 206 13.36 -11.44 -20.87
N VAL A 207 12.49 -10.49 -20.49
CA VAL A 207 11.27 -10.14 -21.26
C VAL A 207 11.58 -9.17 -22.41
N GLU A 208 12.56 -8.27 -22.25
CA GLU A 208 12.96 -7.32 -23.30
C GLU A 208 13.93 -7.95 -24.33
N GLY A 209 14.31 -9.21 -24.13
CA GLY A 209 15.48 -9.85 -24.75
C GLY A 209 15.28 -10.72 -25.99
N THR A 210 14.09 -10.82 -26.61
CA THR A 210 13.92 -11.52 -27.92
C THR A 210 12.72 -11.03 -28.75
N GLY A 211 12.85 -9.86 -29.36
CA GLY A 211 11.92 -9.42 -30.41
C GLY A 211 12.08 -10.24 -31.70
N THR A 212 11.22 -11.25 -31.92
CA THR A 212 10.90 -11.75 -33.27
C THR A 212 9.40 -11.89 -33.47
N ASN A 213 8.88 -11.25 -34.51
CA ASN A 213 7.45 -11.21 -34.81
C ASN A 213 6.85 -12.59 -35.04
N LYS A 214 5.78 -12.93 -34.29
CA LYS A 214 4.67 -13.74 -34.81
C LYS A 214 3.32 -13.12 -34.42
N THR A 215 2.54 -12.86 -35.45
CA THR A 215 1.14 -12.41 -35.41
C THR A 215 0.27 -13.30 -34.51
N PRO A 216 -0.70 -12.75 -33.75
CA PRO A 216 -1.64 -13.56 -32.99
C PRO A 216 -2.61 -14.29 -33.93
N THR A 217 -2.33 -15.56 -34.21
CA THR A 217 -3.28 -16.48 -34.82
C THR A 217 -4.26 -16.96 -33.75
N ALA A 218 -5.55 -16.76 -33.98
CA ALA A 218 -6.61 -17.27 -33.11
C ALA A 218 -6.72 -18.81 -33.19
N SER A 219 -7.44 -19.39 -32.22
CA SER A 219 -7.54 -20.82 -31.89
C SER A 219 -6.45 -21.30 -30.92
N THR A 220 -6.75 -21.98 -29.80
CA THR A 220 -8.00 -22.67 -29.46
C THR A 220 -8.40 -22.40 -28.01
N LEU A 221 -9.62 -21.92 -27.79
CA LEU A 221 -10.31 -22.00 -26.50
C LEU A 221 -10.80 -23.45 -26.32
N GLU A 222 -9.94 -24.34 -25.82
CA GLU A 222 -10.37 -25.67 -25.41
C GLU A 222 -11.00 -25.62 -24.02
N ALA A 223 -12.17 -26.24 -23.91
CA ALA A 223 -13.07 -26.11 -22.78
C ALA A 223 -12.46 -26.59 -21.46
N VAL A 224 -12.26 -25.66 -20.52
CA VAL A 224 -12.20 -26.00 -19.10
C VAL A 224 -13.63 -26.37 -18.67
N THR A 225 -13.86 -27.65 -18.42
CA THR A 225 -15.07 -28.12 -17.74
C THR A 225 -15.15 -27.48 -16.36
N THR A 226 -16.04 -26.51 -16.20
CA THR A 226 -16.24 -25.75 -14.95
C THR A 226 -17.00 -26.55 -13.90
N SER A 227 -16.37 -27.60 -13.39
CA SER A 227 -16.80 -28.24 -12.16
C SER A 227 -16.64 -27.25 -11.00
N SER A 228 -17.74 -26.89 -10.34
CA SER A 228 -17.68 -25.99 -9.18
C SER A 228 -16.75 -26.57 -8.11
N ARG A 229 -15.99 -25.69 -7.44
CA ARG A 229 -15.22 -25.99 -6.23
C ARG A 229 -16.07 -26.60 -5.09
N THR A 230 -17.40 -26.48 -5.19
CA THR A 230 -18.36 -27.06 -4.22
C THR A 230 -18.96 -28.41 -4.65
N GLY A 231 -18.66 -28.90 -5.87
CA GLY A 231 -19.31 -30.07 -6.46
C GLY A 231 -20.77 -29.87 -6.86
N LYS A 232 -21.30 -28.64 -6.77
CA LYS A 232 -22.68 -28.27 -7.11
C LYS A 232 -22.77 -27.61 -8.49
N LEU A 233 -23.93 -27.70 -9.12
CA LEU A 233 -24.20 -27.03 -10.38
C LEU A 233 -24.47 -25.53 -10.17
N ILE A 234 -23.84 -24.68 -10.98
CA ILE A 234 -23.97 -23.21 -10.90
C ILE A 234 -25.05 -22.74 -11.88
N LEU A 235 -26.20 -22.30 -11.36
CA LEU A 235 -27.39 -21.98 -12.16
C LEU A 235 -27.16 -20.84 -13.16
N ASN A 236 -26.30 -19.87 -12.85
CA ASN A 236 -26.03 -18.72 -13.72
C ASN A 236 -25.05 -18.99 -14.87
N THR A 237 -24.29 -20.11 -14.83
CA THR A 237 -23.28 -20.43 -15.87
C THR A 237 -23.47 -21.80 -16.54
N ALA A 238 -24.21 -22.73 -15.93
CA ALA A 238 -24.45 -24.07 -16.46
C ALA A 238 -24.92 -24.08 -17.92
N SER A 239 -24.49 -25.09 -18.68
CA SER A 239 -25.05 -25.43 -19.98
C SER A 239 -26.47 -26.03 -19.85
N ALA A 240 -27.22 -26.07 -20.97
CA ALA A 240 -28.53 -26.72 -21.00
C ALA A 240 -28.45 -28.20 -20.59
N ALA A 241 -27.48 -28.93 -21.12
CA ALA A 241 -27.27 -30.35 -20.81
C ALA A 241 -26.97 -30.60 -19.33
N GLU A 242 -26.23 -29.72 -18.65
CA GLU A 242 -25.99 -29.83 -17.21
C GLU A 242 -27.25 -29.50 -16.40
N LEU A 243 -28.03 -28.49 -16.79
CA LEU A 243 -29.32 -28.19 -16.16
C LEU A 243 -30.33 -29.34 -16.30
N GLU A 244 -30.32 -30.04 -17.43
CA GLU A 244 -31.14 -31.24 -17.69
C GLU A 244 -30.76 -32.46 -16.83
N THR A 245 -29.61 -32.44 -16.12
CA THR A 245 -29.29 -33.46 -15.12
C THR A 245 -30.08 -33.30 -13.81
N LEU A 246 -30.69 -32.13 -13.58
CA LEU A 246 -31.46 -31.86 -12.36
C LEU A 246 -32.82 -32.57 -12.40
N PRO A 247 -33.19 -33.33 -11.36
CA PRO A 247 -34.50 -34.01 -11.28
C PRO A 247 -35.69 -33.07 -11.56
N GLY A 248 -36.44 -33.38 -12.62
CA GLY A 248 -37.62 -32.61 -13.02
C GLY A 248 -37.35 -31.42 -13.96
N ILE A 249 -36.09 -31.18 -14.37
CA ILE A 249 -35.74 -30.17 -15.37
C ILE A 249 -35.47 -30.86 -16.72
N GLY A 250 -36.32 -30.60 -17.71
CA GLY A 250 -36.11 -31.03 -19.10
C GLY A 250 -35.70 -29.87 -20.03
N PRO A 251 -35.43 -30.13 -21.32
CA PRO A 251 -34.88 -29.14 -22.25
C PRO A 251 -35.63 -27.79 -22.31
N ALA A 252 -36.96 -27.82 -22.22
CA ALA A 252 -37.78 -26.60 -22.22
C ALA A 252 -37.58 -25.78 -20.92
N LEU A 253 -37.52 -26.43 -19.76
CA LEU A 253 -37.27 -25.77 -18.48
C LEU A 253 -35.82 -25.29 -18.37
N ALA A 254 -34.84 -26.08 -18.85
CA ALA A 254 -33.44 -25.65 -18.92
C ALA A 254 -33.27 -24.39 -19.79
N SER A 255 -33.96 -24.33 -20.94
CA SER A 255 -34.01 -23.15 -21.80
C SER A 255 -34.60 -21.93 -21.09
N TYR A 256 -35.68 -22.08 -20.32
CA TYR A 256 -36.25 -20.98 -19.53
C TYR A 256 -35.34 -20.55 -18.38
N ILE A 257 -34.62 -21.47 -17.72
CA ILE A 257 -33.62 -21.15 -16.70
C ILE A 257 -32.50 -20.29 -17.28
N ILE A 258 -31.99 -20.65 -18.47
CA ILE A 258 -30.97 -19.86 -19.18
C ILE A 258 -31.52 -18.47 -19.55
N ALA A 259 -32.75 -18.38 -20.05
CA ALA A 259 -33.39 -17.11 -20.40
C ALA A 259 -33.72 -16.21 -19.19
N ALA A 260 -33.85 -16.77 -17.99
CA ALA A 260 -34.14 -16.05 -16.75
C ALA A 260 -32.89 -15.55 -16.00
N ARG A 261 -31.68 -15.75 -16.54
CA ARG A 261 -30.43 -15.30 -15.92
C ARG A 261 -30.31 -13.76 -15.91
N PRO A 262 -29.72 -13.15 -14.86
CA PRO A 262 -29.16 -13.79 -13.67
C PRO A 262 -30.23 -14.11 -12.61
N ILE A 263 -30.08 -15.28 -11.99
CA ILE A 263 -30.90 -15.80 -10.88
C ILE A 263 -30.22 -15.39 -9.58
N ALA A 264 -30.90 -14.62 -8.72
CA ALA A 264 -30.29 -14.06 -7.50
C ALA A 264 -30.33 -15.03 -6.30
N VAL A 265 -31.42 -15.78 -6.13
CA VAL A 265 -31.52 -16.89 -5.17
C VAL A 265 -32.17 -18.12 -5.83
N VAL A 266 -31.88 -19.32 -5.34
CA VAL A 266 -32.40 -20.58 -5.90
C VAL A 266 -33.93 -20.61 -5.96
N ASP A 267 -34.61 -19.97 -5.02
CA ASP A 267 -36.08 -19.88 -4.96
C ASP A 267 -36.69 -19.03 -6.09
N ASP A 268 -35.91 -18.14 -6.71
CA ASP A 268 -36.36 -17.34 -7.86
C ASP A 268 -36.72 -18.22 -9.08
N LEU A 269 -36.22 -19.46 -9.13
CA LEU A 269 -36.63 -20.45 -10.14
C LEU A 269 -38.15 -20.67 -10.14
N ALA A 270 -38.85 -20.48 -9.02
CA ALA A 270 -40.31 -20.62 -8.96
C ALA A 270 -41.08 -19.51 -9.73
N LYS A 271 -40.37 -18.48 -10.22
CA LYS A 271 -40.92 -17.45 -11.13
C LYS A 271 -41.01 -17.95 -12.57
N ILE A 272 -40.33 -19.06 -12.90
CA ILE A 272 -40.31 -19.65 -14.24
C ILE A 272 -41.55 -20.55 -14.42
N PRO A 273 -42.39 -20.33 -15.45
CA PRO A 273 -43.54 -21.18 -15.73
C PRO A 273 -43.14 -22.66 -15.86
N GLY A 274 -43.75 -23.51 -15.04
CA GLY A 274 -43.49 -24.96 -15.01
C GLY A 274 -42.48 -25.42 -13.96
N ILE A 275 -41.79 -24.52 -13.25
CA ILE A 275 -40.97 -24.86 -12.09
C ILE A 275 -41.74 -24.52 -10.81
N THR A 276 -41.82 -25.47 -9.87
CA THR A 276 -42.50 -25.28 -8.58
C THR A 276 -41.52 -25.40 -7.42
N MET A 277 -41.87 -24.88 -6.24
CA MET A 277 -41.05 -25.02 -5.03
C MET A 277 -40.75 -26.49 -4.70
N ASN A 278 -41.75 -27.38 -4.83
CA ASN A 278 -41.56 -28.82 -4.66
C ASN A 278 -40.54 -29.41 -5.65
N THR A 279 -40.49 -28.90 -6.89
CA THR A 279 -39.48 -29.31 -7.88
C THR A 279 -38.09 -28.86 -7.45
N ILE A 280 -37.96 -27.61 -6.99
CA ILE A 280 -36.70 -27.01 -6.52
C ILE A 280 -36.15 -27.79 -5.32
N ASP A 281 -36.99 -28.13 -4.35
CA ASP A 281 -36.56 -28.80 -3.11
C ASP A 281 -35.92 -30.18 -3.34
N VAL A 282 -36.27 -30.88 -4.43
CA VAL A 282 -35.64 -32.17 -4.81
C VAL A 282 -34.17 -31.98 -5.20
N PHE A 283 -33.81 -30.88 -5.85
CA PHE A 283 -32.45 -30.62 -6.34
C PHE A 283 -31.71 -29.49 -5.61
N ARG A 284 -32.35 -28.79 -4.66
CA ARG A 284 -31.81 -27.66 -3.89
C ARG A 284 -30.41 -27.91 -3.32
N ALA A 285 -30.14 -29.12 -2.83
CA ALA A 285 -28.84 -29.48 -2.28
C ALA A 285 -27.72 -29.52 -3.34
N GLN A 286 -28.06 -29.77 -4.61
CA GLN A 286 -27.16 -30.00 -5.75
C GLN A 286 -26.79 -28.72 -6.50
N VAL A 287 -27.44 -27.58 -6.20
CA VAL A 287 -27.31 -26.32 -6.96
C VAL A 287 -26.84 -25.15 -6.09
N ILE A 288 -26.28 -24.13 -6.74
CA ILE A 288 -25.98 -22.78 -6.25
C ILE A 288 -26.24 -21.78 -7.37
N THR A 289 -26.52 -20.51 -7.06
CA THR A 289 -26.72 -19.49 -8.12
C THR A 289 -25.41 -19.15 -8.80
N ASP A 290 -24.40 -18.83 -7.98
CA ASP A 290 -23.05 -18.39 -8.35
C ASP A 290 -22.03 -19.14 -7.50
N GLU A 291 -20.77 -19.20 -7.96
CA GLU A 291 -19.72 -19.83 -7.16
C GLU A 291 -19.37 -18.96 -5.94
N PRO A 292 -19.31 -19.50 -4.72
CA PRO A 292 -18.94 -18.72 -3.55
C PRO A 292 -17.51 -18.16 -3.68
N PRO A 293 -17.24 -16.96 -3.13
CA PRO A 293 -15.90 -16.38 -3.16
C PRO A 293 -14.90 -17.35 -2.52
N PRO A 294 -13.67 -17.47 -3.05
CA PRO A 294 -12.68 -18.37 -2.48
C PRO A 294 -12.37 -18.07 -1.01
N PRO A 295 -12.01 -19.08 -0.19
CA PRO A 295 -11.73 -18.86 1.22
C PRO A 295 -10.58 -17.86 1.39
N LEU A 296 -10.73 -16.89 2.30
CA LEU A 296 -9.68 -15.90 2.60
C LEU A 296 -8.34 -16.60 2.85
N LYS A 297 -7.23 -15.97 2.45
CA LYS A 297 -5.86 -16.51 2.63
C LYS A 297 -5.62 -17.85 1.92
N THR A 298 -6.18 -18.02 0.72
CA THR A 298 -5.86 -19.15 -0.17
C THR A 298 -5.37 -18.63 -1.52
N ALA A 299 -4.76 -19.50 -2.32
CA ALA A 299 -4.27 -19.16 -3.66
C ALA A 299 -5.40 -18.60 -4.53
N ALA A 300 -6.52 -19.32 -4.65
CA ALA A 300 -7.68 -18.90 -5.43
C ALA A 300 -8.27 -17.56 -4.98
N PHE A 301 -8.20 -17.21 -3.69
CA PHE A 301 -8.65 -15.91 -3.21
C PHE A 301 -7.81 -14.75 -3.76
N TYR A 302 -6.48 -14.90 -3.73
CA TYR A 302 -5.58 -13.88 -4.27
C TYR A 302 -5.58 -13.86 -5.80
N LEU A 303 -5.74 -15.02 -6.44
CA LEU A 303 -5.77 -15.13 -7.90
C LEU A 303 -7.07 -14.58 -8.51
N ALA A 304 -8.20 -14.69 -7.81
CA ALA A 304 -9.49 -14.12 -8.25
C ALA A 304 -9.52 -12.58 -8.32
N ASP A 305 -8.58 -11.91 -7.64
CA ASP A 305 -8.40 -10.44 -7.63
C ASP A 305 -6.91 -10.11 -7.76
N THR A 306 -6.25 -10.72 -8.77
CA THR A 306 -4.80 -10.61 -8.94
C THR A 306 -4.37 -9.16 -9.11
N GLU A 307 -5.14 -8.30 -9.79
CA GLU A 307 -4.85 -6.87 -9.96
C GLU A 307 -4.68 -6.12 -8.63
N THR A 308 -5.45 -6.46 -7.60
CA THR A 308 -5.35 -5.84 -6.26
C THR A 308 -4.15 -6.34 -5.46
N TYR A 309 -3.72 -7.59 -5.69
CA TYR A 309 -2.74 -8.29 -4.85
C TYR A 309 -1.36 -8.47 -5.48
N LEU A 310 -1.23 -8.33 -6.80
CA LEU A 310 0.04 -8.46 -7.51
C LEU A 310 1.05 -7.41 -7.01
N ASN A 311 2.30 -7.83 -6.89
CA ASN A 311 3.40 -7.07 -6.31
C ASN A 311 3.17 -6.65 -4.83
N THR A 312 2.31 -7.38 -4.10
CA THR A 312 2.12 -7.20 -2.65
C THR A 312 2.45 -8.47 -1.86
N ASN A 313 2.84 -8.31 -0.60
CA ASN A 313 3.03 -9.44 0.31
C ASN A 313 1.67 -9.96 0.80
N VAL A 314 1.31 -11.16 0.34
CA VAL A 314 0.07 -11.85 0.72
C VAL A 314 0.37 -13.01 1.67
N SER A 315 -0.63 -13.44 2.44
CA SER A 315 -0.47 -14.53 3.42
C SER A 315 -1.43 -15.67 3.10
N VAL A 316 -0.92 -16.81 2.65
CA VAL A 316 -1.71 -18.03 2.43
C VAL A 316 -1.66 -18.95 3.65
N ILE A 317 -2.69 -19.77 3.84
CA ILE A 317 -2.69 -20.90 4.77
C ILE A 317 -2.35 -22.16 3.98
N VAL A 318 -1.16 -22.73 4.24
CA VAL A 318 -0.63 -23.90 3.54
C VAL A 318 -1.24 -25.16 4.11
N SER A 319 -1.90 -25.96 3.27
CA SER A 319 -2.41 -27.29 3.63
C SER A 319 -1.37 -28.38 3.38
N ALA A 320 -0.60 -28.27 2.29
CA ALA A 320 0.51 -29.15 1.95
C ALA A 320 1.51 -28.46 1.02
N VAL A 321 2.73 -28.99 0.96
CA VAL A 321 3.77 -28.57 0.00
C VAL A 321 4.13 -29.75 -0.88
N VAL A 322 4.06 -29.54 -2.19
CA VAL A 322 4.47 -30.53 -3.21
C VAL A 322 5.73 -29.99 -3.90
N ARG A 323 6.64 -30.88 -4.31
CA ARG A 323 7.78 -30.46 -5.15
C ARG A 323 7.26 -29.97 -6.50
N SER A 324 7.90 -28.96 -7.07
CA SER A 324 7.62 -28.48 -8.42
C SER A 324 8.81 -28.79 -9.32
N ASP A 325 8.53 -29.24 -10.54
CA ASP A 325 9.53 -29.37 -11.61
C ASP A 325 9.67 -28.05 -12.42
N GLN A 326 8.94 -26.99 -12.03
CA GLN A 326 9.02 -25.66 -12.64
C GLN A 326 10.41 -25.05 -12.43
N THR A 327 10.98 -24.51 -13.51
CA THR A 327 12.23 -23.74 -13.46
C THR A 327 12.08 -22.55 -12.50
N ALA A 328 12.99 -22.47 -11.53
CA ALA A 328 13.08 -21.35 -10.60
C ALA A 328 14.27 -20.43 -10.98
N PRO A 329 14.24 -19.15 -10.57
CA PRO A 329 15.40 -18.27 -10.65
C PRO A 329 16.63 -18.84 -9.92
N ALA A 330 17.83 -18.39 -10.30
CA ALA A 330 19.06 -18.79 -9.62
C ALA A 330 19.00 -18.50 -8.11
N SER A 331 19.51 -19.43 -7.30
CA SER A 331 19.43 -19.43 -5.82
C SER A 331 18.03 -19.66 -5.23
N PHE A 332 17.03 -20.07 -6.03
CA PHE A 332 15.72 -20.49 -5.56
C PHE A 332 15.37 -21.92 -6.04
N ARG A 333 14.54 -22.60 -5.26
CA ARG A 333 13.85 -23.84 -5.64
C ARG A 333 12.34 -23.63 -5.67
N ALA A 334 11.68 -24.21 -6.66
CA ALA A 334 10.24 -24.16 -6.80
C ALA A 334 9.53 -25.25 -5.97
N VAL A 335 8.41 -24.87 -5.36
CA VAL A 335 7.44 -25.77 -4.75
C VAL A 335 6.03 -25.39 -5.22
N ILE A 336 5.06 -26.29 -5.06
CA ILE A 336 3.64 -25.95 -5.17
C ILE A 336 3.06 -25.94 -3.76
N LEU A 337 2.52 -24.80 -3.35
CA LEU A 337 1.79 -24.67 -2.10
C LEU A 337 0.32 -24.98 -2.37
N GLN A 338 -0.17 -26.08 -1.81
CA GLN A 338 -1.61 -26.31 -1.69
C GLN A 338 -2.12 -25.46 -0.53
N THR A 339 -3.29 -24.83 -0.71
CA THR A 339 -3.84 -23.89 0.27
C THR A 339 -5.26 -24.25 0.67
N ALA A 340 -5.55 -24.14 1.97
CA ALA A 340 -6.88 -24.35 2.52
C ALA A 340 -7.05 -23.51 3.78
N ASN A 341 -8.24 -22.94 3.98
CA ASN A 341 -8.58 -22.21 5.20
C ASN A 341 -9.87 -22.78 5.79
N GLN A 342 -9.92 -22.96 7.12
CA GLN A 342 -11.02 -23.61 7.83
C GLN A 342 -11.42 -24.99 7.25
N GLY A 343 -10.46 -25.73 6.70
CA GLY A 343 -10.68 -27.03 6.05
C GLY A 343 -11.20 -26.95 4.61
N VAL A 344 -11.56 -25.77 4.11
CA VAL A 344 -12.01 -25.58 2.73
C VAL A 344 -10.80 -25.34 1.82
N SER A 345 -10.64 -26.18 0.80
CA SER A 345 -9.59 -26.01 -0.22
C SER A 345 -9.80 -24.71 -1.00
N GLY A 346 -8.71 -24.00 -1.26
CA GLY A 346 -8.70 -22.77 -2.07
C GLY A 346 -7.60 -22.79 -3.12
N GLY A 347 -7.37 -23.95 -3.73
CA GLY A 347 -6.43 -24.12 -4.82
C GLY A 347 -4.96 -24.11 -4.39
N SER A 348 -4.07 -24.01 -5.37
CA SER A 348 -2.63 -24.05 -5.19
C SER A 348 -1.92 -22.95 -5.97
N ILE A 349 -0.73 -22.57 -5.53
CA ILE A 349 0.12 -21.59 -6.20
C ILE A 349 1.59 -22.04 -6.15
N PRO A 350 2.38 -21.88 -7.22
CA PRO A 350 3.82 -22.10 -7.15
C PRO A 350 4.46 -21.10 -6.19
N ALA A 351 5.53 -21.49 -5.51
CA ALA A 351 6.31 -20.61 -4.68
C ALA A 351 7.81 -20.84 -4.87
N PHE A 352 8.56 -19.75 -4.88
CA PHE A 352 10.02 -19.78 -4.94
C PHE A 352 10.60 -19.56 -3.56
N ILE A 353 11.34 -20.58 -3.09
CA ILE A 353 11.96 -20.63 -1.77
C ILE A 353 13.48 -20.56 -1.96
N PRO A 354 14.20 -19.64 -1.28
CA PRO A 354 15.65 -19.54 -1.37
C PRO A 354 16.32 -20.86 -1.01
N ASP A 355 17.37 -21.22 -1.75
CA ASP A 355 18.08 -22.49 -1.59
C ASP A 355 18.57 -22.74 -0.16
N GLU A 356 19.02 -21.69 0.52
CA GLU A 356 19.50 -21.73 1.91
C GLU A 356 18.40 -22.05 2.94
N PHE A 357 17.12 -21.85 2.61
CA PHE A 357 16.00 -22.14 3.51
C PHE A 357 15.20 -23.38 3.10
N TYR A 358 15.37 -23.88 1.88
CA TYR A 358 14.50 -24.90 1.27
C TYR A 358 14.22 -26.10 2.19
N ASP A 359 15.24 -26.75 2.74
CA ASP A 359 15.04 -27.95 3.56
C ASP A 359 14.32 -27.64 4.89
N THR A 360 14.64 -26.51 5.51
CA THR A 360 13.93 -26.04 6.72
C THR A 360 12.49 -25.61 6.43
N PHE A 361 12.24 -25.04 5.25
CA PHE A 361 10.90 -24.70 4.78
C PHE A 361 10.06 -25.96 4.58
N ILE A 362 10.59 -26.97 3.88
CA ILE A 362 9.91 -28.25 3.66
C ILE A 362 9.56 -28.89 5.01
N GLN A 363 10.50 -28.98 5.95
CA GLN A 363 10.24 -29.49 7.30
C GLN A 363 9.17 -28.67 8.04
N TYR A 364 9.24 -27.33 7.98
CA TYR A 364 8.29 -26.45 8.65
C TYR A 364 6.86 -26.61 8.12
N TYR A 365 6.66 -26.85 6.82
CA TYR A 365 5.33 -27.00 6.21
C TYR A 365 4.86 -28.46 6.05
N GLN A 366 5.52 -29.43 6.70
CA GLN A 366 4.95 -30.78 6.89
C GLN A 366 3.67 -30.77 7.73
N GLN A 367 3.49 -29.76 8.59
CA GLN A 367 2.26 -29.56 9.34
C GLN A 367 1.33 -28.59 8.60
N SER A 368 0.12 -29.05 8.31
CA SER A 368 -0.92 -28.26 7.64
C SER A 368 -1.44 -27.10 8.52
N GLY A 369 -2.07 -26.11 7.89
CA GLY A 369 -2.69 -24.96 8.57
C GLY A 369 -1.71 -23.84 8.94
N ARG A 370 -0.42 -23.96 8.61
CA ARG A 370 0.60 -22.94 8.86
C ARG A 370 0.49 -21.81 7.82
N SER A 371 0.67 -20.56 8.27
CA SER A 371 0.60 -19.40 7.36
C SER A 371 1.96 -19.10 6.74
N PHE A 372 2.01 -19.09 5.41
CA PHE A 372 3.13 -18.60 4.63
C PHE A 372 2.85 -17.17 4.15
N THR A 373 3.85 -16.29 4.20
CA THR A 373 3.78 -14.93 3.64
C THR A 373 4.86 -14.77 2.57
N GLY A 374 4.47 -14.30 1.39
CA GLY A 374 5.36 -14.05 0.27
C GLY A 374 4.81 -12.97 -0.66
N LEU A 375 5.69 -12.44 -1.52
CA LEU A 375 5.34 -11.50 -2.57
C LEU A 375 4.59 -12.23 -3.67
N LEU A 376 3.35 -11.83 -3.95
CA LEU A 376 2.63 -12.30 -5.14
C LEU A 376 3.25 -11.63 -6.37
N PHE A 377 3.80 -12.40 -7.28
CA PHE A 377 4.60 -11.92 -8.41
C PHE A 377 4.24 -12.67 -9.70
N GLU A 378 4.52 -12.08 -10.86
CA GLU A 378 4.30 -12.70 -12.17
C GLU A 378 5.63 -13.20 -12.74
N HIS A 379 5.68 -14.48 -13.16
CA HIS A 379 6.89 -15.12 -13.66
C HIS A 379 6.55 -15.99 -14.89
N ASP A 380 7.29 -15.77 -15.98
CA ASP A 380 7.01 -16.28 -17.33
C ASP A 380 5.58 -15.95 -17.80
N SER A 381 4.61 -16.82 -17.49
CA SER A 381 3.20 -16.71 -17.86
C SER A 381 2.24 -17.11 -16.72
N GLY A 382 2.72 -17.09 -15.46
CA GLY A 382 1.94 -17.48 -14.30
C GLY A 382 2.29 -16.73 -13.02
N THR A 383 1.34 -16.68 -12.09
CA THR A 383 1.53 -16.03 -10.79
C THR A 383 2.18 -16.97 -9.79
N VAL A 384 3.18 -16.47 -9.06
CA VAL A 384 3.97 -17.21 -8.07
C VAL A 384 4.03 -16.46 -6.74
N LEU A 385 4.30 -17.16 -5.64
CA LEU A 385 4.69 -16.53 -4.37
C LEU A 385 6.20 -16.59 -4.17
N VAL A 386 6.87 -15.45 -4.21
CA VAL A 386 8.30 -15.36 -3.86
C VAL A 386 8.43 -15.20 -2.35
N TYR A 387 9.26 -16.03 -1.71
CA TYR A 387 9.55 -15.89 -0.28
C TYR A 387 10.05 -14.48 0.06
N SER A 388 9.34 -13.79 0.95
CA SER A 388 9.72 -12.47 1.47
C SER A 388 10.09 -12.58 2.95
N ARG A 389 11.32 -12.18 3.34
CA ARG A 389 11.62 -11.97 4.77
C ARG A 389 10.83 -10.76 5.30
N LYS A 390 10.42 -10.84 6.57
CA LYS A 390 9.89 -9.70 7.34
C LYS A 390 11.02 -8.90 7.97
#